data_AF-A0A661D309-F1
#
_entry.id   AF-A0A661D309-F1
#
_cell.length_a   1.000
_cell.length_b   1.000
_cell.length_c   1.000
_cell.angle_alpha   90.00
_cell.angle_beta   90.00
_cell.angle_gamma   90.00
#
_symmetry.space_group_name_H-M   'P 1'
#
loop_
_entity.id
_entity.type
_entity.pdbx_description
1 polymer ?
#
loop_
_entity_poly.entity_id
_entity_poly.type
_entity_poly.pdbx_seq_one_letter_code
_entity_poly.pdbx_strand_id
1 'polypeptide(L)'
;MPSNKINRIVQAILQTPTPENSQPWKIVVGENVLEVFHSSERAKLATFPDDLSVLGIGMIAETIELAGSTEGLEAQLTFLLEERSDEHPWLRAELNTVDNLSPAPLAQALFLRHSDRRYYAGGSVDEPVFQEVRQEAAAIQGANLYFTDKYPDEYLQLLKNADQIALK
;
A
#
# COMPACT_ATOMS: atom_id res chain seq x y z
N MET A 1 15.00 -15.75 -16.91
CA MET A 1 13.79 -16.11 -16.12
C MET A 1 13.96 -15.47 -14.75
N PRO A 2 12.95 -14.75 -14.22
CA PRO A 2 13.05 -14.13 -12.89
C PRO A 2 13.38 -15.18 -11.83
N SER A 3 14.16 -14.80 -10.81
CA SER A 3 14.44 -15.70 -9.69
C SER A 3 13.15 -16.05 -8.94
N ASN A 4 13.10 -17.23 -8.32
CA ASN A 4 11.94 -17.67 -7.55
C ASN A 4 11.60 -16.69 -6.39
N LYS A 5 12.62 -15.95 -5.91
CA LYS A 5 12.49 -14.91 -4.88
C LYS A 5 11.66 -13.71 -5.38
N ILE A 6 12.00 -13.19 -6.56
CA ILE A 6 11.29 -12.03 -7.14
C ILE A 6 9.83 -12.37 -7.41
N ASN A 7 9.53 -13.59 -7.86
CA ASN A 7 8.15 -14.02 -8.06
C ASN A 7 7.34 -13.94 -6.76
N ARG A 8 7.92 -14.26 -5.60
CA ARG A 8 7.23 -14.18 -4.30
C ARG A 8 7.01 -12.74 -3.86
N ILE A 9 7.96 -11.84 -4.13
CA ILE A 9 7.76 -10.40 -3.94
C ILE A 9 6.59 -9.92 -4.79
N VAL A 10 6.52 -10.34 -6.06
CA VAL A 10 5.39 -10.01 -6.93
C VAL A 10 4.06 -10.56 -6.38
N GLN A 11 4.04 -11.80 -5.86
CA GLN A 11 2.83 -12.33 -5.21
C GLN A 11 2.40 -11.51 -3.99
N ALA A 12 3.36 -10.99 -3.22
CA ALA A 12 3.07 -10.10 -2.11
C ALA A 12 2.50 -8.76 -2.58
N ILE A 13 3.04 -8.17 -3.66
CA ILE A 13 2.50 -6.94 -4.26
C ILE A 13 1.02 -7.13 -4.66
N LEU A 14 0.63 -8.30 -5.16
CA LEU A 14 -0.77 -8.59 -5.51
C LEU A 14 -1.71 -8.61 -4.29
N GLN A 15 -1.19 -8.65 -3.07
CA GLN A 15 -1.98 -8.49 -1.85
C GLN A 15 -2.20 -7.02 -1.47
N THR A 16 -1.63 -6.06 -2.21
CA THR A 16 -1.79 -4.63 -1.91
C THR A 16 -3.24 -4.19 -2.11
N PRO A 17 -3.90 -3.55 -1.12
CA PRO A 17 -5.27 -3.11 -1.27
C PRO A 17 -5.36 -1.97 -2.28
N THR A 18 -6.45 -1.94 -3.06
CA THR A 18 -6.77 -0.84 -3.98
C THR A 18 -8.23 -0.46 -3.93
N PRO A 19 -8.55 0.80 -4.33
CA PRO A 19 -9.91 1.17 -4.68
C PRO A 19 -10.52 0.16 -5.66
N GLU A 20 -11.73 -0.33 -5.35
CA GLU A 20 -12.44 -1.36 -6.11
C GLU A 20 -11.65 -2.64 -6.39
N ASN A 21 -10.56 -2.89 -5.65
CA ASN A 21 -9.62 -3.98 -5.91
C ASN A 21 -9.10 -4.01 -7.36
N SER A 22 -9.03 -2.84 -8.01
CA SER A 22 -8.74 -2.68 -9.43
C SER A 22 -7.30 -3.00 -9.80
N GLN A 23 -6.37 -2.92 -8.84
CA GLN A 23 -4.93 -3.15 -9.05
C GLN A 23 -4.41 -2.38 -10.28
N PRO A 24 -4.43 -1.02 -10.24
CA PRO A 24 -4.16 -0.18 -11.40
C PRO A 24 -2.66 -0.06 -11.69
N TRP A 25 -1.97 -1.20 -11.71
CA TRP A 25 -0.56 -1.29 -11.95
C TRP A 25 -0.20 -2.39 -12.93
N LYS A 26 0.91 -2.16 -13.62
CA LYS A 26 1.66 -3.13 -14.41
C LYS A 26 3.04 -3.26 -13.79
N ILE A 27 3.44 -4.49 -13.51
CA ILE A 27 4.76 -4.79 -12.93
C ILE A 27 5.62 -5.39 -14.03
N VAL A 28 6.75 -4.74 -14.33
CA VAL A 28 7.77 -5.25 -15.23
C VAL A 28 8.90 -5.83 -14.38
N VAL A 29 9.26 -7.08 -14.67
CA VAL A 29 10.22 -7.86 -13.88
C VAL A 29 11.50 -8.06 -14.69
N GLY A 30 12.59 -7.46 -14.22
CA GLY A 30 13.95 -7.69 -14.71
C GLY A 30 14.66 -8.81 -13.94
N GLU A 31 15.99 -8.85 -14.05
CA GLU A 31 16.81 -9.84 -13.33
C GLU A 31 16.87 -9.56 -11.82
N ASN A 32 17.09 -8.30 -11.45
CA ASN A 32 17.15 -7.81 -10.07
C ASN A 32 16.39 -6.48 -9.89
N VAL A 33 15.53 -6.13 -10.84
CA VAL A 33 14.78 -4.88 -10.84
C VAL A 33 13.30 -5.16 -10.99
N LEU A 34 12.49 -4.45 -10.22
CA LEU A 34 11.04 -4.34 -10.40
C LEU A 34 10.69 -2.91 -10.78
N GLU A 35 9.96 -2.75 -11.87
CA GLU A 35 9.41 -1.46 -12.27
C GLU A 35 7.88 -1.54 -12.23
N VAL A 36 7.26 -0.57 -11.55
CA VAL A 36 5.82 -0.50 -11.35
C VAL A 36 5.30 0.71 -12.11
N PHE A 37 4.45 0.44 -13.09
CA PHE A 37 3.78 1.43 -13.92
C PHE A 37 2.35 1.55 -13.46
N HIS A 38 1.79 2.76 -13.52
CA HIS A 38 0.36 2.94 -13.42
C HIS A 38 -0.37 2.40 -14.65
N SER A 39 -1.62 1.99 -14.48
CA SER A 39 -2.53 1.63 -15.56
C SER A 39 -3.81 2.44 -15.42
N SER A 40 -3.90 3.52 -16.21
CA SER A 40 -5.09 4.36 -16.27
C SER A 40 -6.32 3.59 -16.72
N GLU A 41 -6.14 2.56 -17.55
CA GLU A 41 -7.23 1.68 -17.97
C GLU A 41 -7.90 0.98 -16.79
N ARG A 42 -7.12 0.39 -15.89
CA ARG A 42 -7.61 -0.29 -14.69
C ARG A 42 -8.11 0.68 -13.61
N ALA A 43 -7.51 1.87 -13.54
CA ALA A 43 -7.91 2.91 -12.58
C ALA A 43 -9.30 3.51 -12.87
N LYS A 44 -9.85 3.34 -14.08
CA LYS A 44 -11.15 3.93 -14.49
C LYS A 44 -12.30 3.63 -13.53
N LEU A 45 -12.30 2.45 -12.92
CA LEU A 45 -13.36 2.01 -12.01
C LEU A 45 -13.26 2.66 -10.62
N ALA A 46 -12.11 3.21 -10.26
CA ALA A 46 -11.85 3.77 -8.94
C ALA A 46 -12.28 5.23 -8.77
N THR A 47 -12.65 5.93 -9.85
CA THR A 47 -13.28 7.26 -9.86
C THR A 47 -12.65 8.31 -8.90
N PHE A 48 -11.35 8.55 -8.98
CA PHE A 48 -10.68 9.67 -8.29
C PHE A 48 -9.49 10.19 -9.11
N PRO A 49 -8.96 11.40 -8.83
CA PRO A 49 -7.68 11.84 -9.36
C PRO A 49 -6.56 10.83 -9.04
N ASP A 50 -5.46 10.92 -9.79
CA ASP A 50 -4.28 10.07 -9.72
C ASP A 50 -3.64 9.98 -8.32
N ASP A 51 -4.00 10.87 -7.39
CA ASP A 51 -3.57 10.87 -5.99
C ASP A 51 -3.79 9.53 -5.26
N LEU A 52 -4.91 8.81 -5.52
CA LEU A 52 -5.11 7.49 -4.91
C LEU A 52 -4.16 6.43 -5.49
N SER A 53 -3.79 6.55 -6.76
CA SER A 53 -2.79 5.69 -7.38
C SER A 53 -1.40 5.96 -6.78
N VAL A 54 -1.08 7.23 -6.49
CA VAL A 54 0.17 7.59 -5.79
C VAL A 54 0.23 6.97 -4.39
N LEU A 55 -0.87 7.01 -3.63
CA LEU A 55 -0.98 6.29 -2.35
C LEU A 55 -0.75 4.78 -2.54
N GLY A 56 -1.31 4.21 -3.60
CA GLY A 56 -1.09 2.83 -4.02
C GLY A 56 0.39 2.49 -4.21
N ILE A 57 1.15 3.37 -4.87
CA ILE A 57 2.60 3.19 -5.07
C ILE A 57 3.35 3.14 -3.73
N GLY A 58 2.99 3.99 -2.76
CA GLY A 58 3.58 3.94 -1.42
C GLY A 58 3.34 2.59 -0.72
N MET A 59 2.14 2.02 -0.85
CA MET A 59 1.84 0.69 -0.30
C MET A 59 2.60 -0.44 -1.01
N ILE A 60 2.82 -0.32 -2.32
CA ILE A 60 3.62 -1.28 -3.09
C ILE A 60 5.09 -1.21 -2.67
N ALA A 61 5.63 -0.01 -2.48
CA ALA A 61 6.98 0.23 -1.99
C ALA A 61 7.23 -0.50 -0.66
N GLU A 62 6.40 -0.25 0.35
CA GLU A 62 6.46 -0.93 1.65
C GLU A 62 6.34 -2.46 1.48
N THR A 63 5.44 -2.92 0.61
CA THR A 63 5.26 -4.35 0.34
C THR A 63 6.51 -4.99 -0.26
N ILE A 64 7.22 -4.27 -1.15
CA ILE A 64 8.49 -4.74 -1.73
C ILE A 64 9.56 -4.86 -0.66
N GLU A 65 9.70 -3.89 0.23
CA GLU A 65 10.68 -3.93 1.33
C GLU A 65 10.39 -5.08 2.30
N LEU A 66 9.13 -5.18 2.75
CA LEU A 66 8.70 -6.25 3.65
C LEU A 66 8.90 -7.63 3.03
N ALA A 67 8.42 -7.86 1.81
CA ALA A 67 8.58 -9.15 1.14
C ALA A 67 10.05 -9.44 0.76
N GLY A 68 10.78 -8.43 0.30
CA GLY A 68 12.21 -8.53 -0.03
C GLY A 68 13.03 -9.02 1.15
N SER A 69 12.78 -8.46 2.34
CA SER A 69 13.48 -8.85 3.56
C SER A 69 13.33 -10.35 3.89
N THR A 70 12.17 -10.95 3.59
CA THR A 70 11.93 -12.40 3.81
C THR A 70 12.73 -13.29 2.85
N GLU A 71 13.13 -12.74 1.70
CA GLU A 71 13.88 -13.44 0.66
C GLU A 71 15.39 -13.14 0.72
N GLY A 72 15.85 -12.39 1.74
CA GLY A 72 17.23 -11.94 1.86
C GLY A 72 17.61 -10.90 0.80
N LEU A 73 16.64 -10.09 0.39
CA LEU A 73 16.80 -9.01 -0.59
C LEU A 73 16.50 -7.66 0.07
N GLU A 74 17.45 -6.75 0.01
CA GLU A 74 17.23 -5.34 0.34
C GLU A 74 16.77 -4.60 -0.92
N ALA A 75 15.71 -3.79 -0.79
CA ALA A 75 15.18 -3.01 -1.89
C ALA A 75 15.68 -1.56 -1.81
N GLN A 76 16.30 -1.10 -2.89
CA GLN A 76 16.57 0.32 -3.10
C GLN A 76 15.45 0.90 -3.96
N LEU A 77 14.61 1.74 -3.36
CA LEU A 77 13.43 2.30 -4.00
C LEU A 77 13.72 3.68 -4.61
N THR A 78 13.24 3.90 -5.83
CA THR A 78 13.23 5.20 -6.50
C THR A 78 11.81 5.51 -6.95
N PHE A 79 11.21 6.57 -6.38
CA PHE A 79 9.93 7.11 -6.81
C PHE A 79 10.16 8.03 -8.02
N LEU A 80 9.38 7.82 -9.07
CA LEU A 80 9.50 8.51 -10.36
C LEU A 80 8.15 9.17 -10.66
N LEU A 81 7.79 10.16 -9.84
CA LEU A 81 6.45 10.75 -9.79
C LEU A 81 6.38 12.15 -10.43
N GLU A 82 7.47 12.62 -11.02
CA GLU A 82 7.57 13.90 -11.73
C GLU A 82 6.81 13.85 -13.07
N GLU A 83 6.92 12.72 -13.78
CA GLU A 83 6.27 12.48 -15.08
C GLU A 83 5.25 11.33 -14.97
N ARG A 84 4.11 11.62 -14.34
CA ARG A 84 3.03 10.65 -14.12
C ARG A 84 2.33 10.31 -15.43
N SER A 85 2.70 9.18 -16.04
CA SER A 85 2.03 8.62 -17.22
C SER A 85 2.02 7.09 -17.16
N ASP A 86 1.22 6.45 -18.01
CA ASP A 86 1.21 4.98 -18.15
C ASP A 86 2.47 4.45 -18.89
N GLU A 87 3.24 5.33 -19.54
CA GLU A 87 4.42 4.98 -20.34
C GLU A 87 5.73 4.99 -19.55
N HIS A 88 5.71 5.57 -18.34
CA HIS A 88 6.87 5.67 -17.46
C HIS A 88 6.61 4.94 -16.13
N PRO A 89 7.63 4.28 -15.55
CA PRO A 89 7.47 3.68 -14.24
C PRO A 89 7.26 4.76 -13.20
N TRP A 90 6.38 4.52 -12.23
CA TRP A 90 6.13 5.39 -11.09
C TRP A 90 7.00 5.00 -9.88
N LEU A 91 7.43 3.74 -9.85
CA LEU A 91 8.33 3.19 -8.86
C LEU A 91 9.30 2.22 -9.52
N ARG A 92 10.56 2.34 -9.17
CA ARG A 92 11.60 1.35 -9.48
C ARG A 92 12.19 0.84 -8.18
N ALA A 93 12.33 -0.48 -8.07
CA ALA A 93 12.99 -1.15 -6.96
C ALA A 93 14.16 -1.99 -7.48
N GLU A 94 15.36 -1.68 -7.01
CA GLU A 94 16.55 -2.48 -7.26
C GLU A 94 16.79 -3.41 -6.07
N LEU A 95 16.85 -4.71 -6.33
CA LEU A 95 16.87 -5.74 -5.31
C LEU A 95 18.28 -6.31 -5.17
N ASN A 96 18.89 -6.07 -4.02
CA ASN A 96 20.26 -6.48 -3.73
C ASN A 96 20.26 -7.65 -2.73
N THR A 97 21.08 -8.67 -2.98
CA THR A 97 21.24 -9.76 -2.01
C THR A 97 22.07 -9.27 -0.83
N VAL A 98 21.55 -9.47 0.38
CA VAL A 98 22.23 -9.11 1.63
C VAL A 98 22.34 -10.34 2.51
N ASP A 99 23.56 -10.65 2.92
CA ASP A 99 23.82 -11.77 3.83
C ASP A 99 23.27 -11.47 5.22
N ASN A 100 22.61 -12.46 5.82
CA ASN A 100 22.02 -12.38 7.17
C ASN A 100 20.97 -11.27 7.36
N LEU A 101 20.30 -10.85 6.28
CA LEU A 101 19.15 -9.95 6.39
C LEU A 101 18.03 -10.64 7.18
N SER A 102 17.60 -10.01 8.27
CA SER A 102 16.47 -10.50 9.07
C SER A 102 15.15 -10.04 8.44
N PRO A 103 14.14 -10.93 8.33
CA PRO A 103 12.83 -10.53 7.84
C PRO A 103 12.23 -9.41 8.70
N ALA A 104 11.62 -8.43 8.04
CA ALA A 104 10.89 -7.36 8.71
C ALA A 104 9.74 -7.96 9.56
N PRO A 105 9.51 -7.48 10.79
CA PRO A 105 8.50 -8.06 11.69
C PRO A 105 7.09 -8.13 11.10
N LEU A 106 6.73 -7.17 10.24
CA LEU A 106 5.40 -7.08 9.64
C LEU A 106 5.23 -7.88 8.33
N ALA A 107 6.28 -8.54 7.83
CA ALA A 107 6.19 -9.22 6.53
C ALA A 107 5.12 -10.32 6.49
N GLN A 108 4.87 -11.01 7.62
CA GLN A 108 3.81 -12.01 7.71
C GLN A 108 2.40 -11.41 7.60
N ALA A 109 2.23 -10.13 7.98
CA ALA A 109 0.94 -9.45 7.93
C ALA A 109 0.45 -9.23 6.50
N LEU A 110 1.34 -9.20 5.51
CA LEU A 110 1.00 -9.02 4.08
C LEU A 110 -0.06 -10.03 3.60
N PHE A 111 0.01 -11.28 4.05
CA PHE A 111 -0.90 -12.35 3.63
C PHE A 111 -2.06 -12.60 4.60
N LEU A 112 -2.05 -11.96 5.78
CA LEU A 112 -3.14 -12.05 6.77
C LEU A 112 -4.14 -10.90 6.62
N ARG A 113 -3.68 -9.75 6.12
CA ARG A 113 -4.46 -8.53 5.96
C ARG A 113 -5.60 -8.75 4.96
N HIS A 114 -6.79 -8.30 5.33
CA HIS A 114 -7.95 -8.22 4.44
C HIS A 114 -8.82 -7.03 4.86
N SER A 115 -9.60 -6.49 3.93
CA SER A 115 -10.60 -5.47 4.25
C SER A 115 -11.82 -6.14 4.87
N ASP A 116 -12.04 -5.94 6.16
CA ASP A 116 -13.23 -6.42 6.86
C ASP A 116 -14.35 -5.39 6.79
N ARG A 117 -15.52 -5.79 6.27
CA ARG A 117 -16.72 -4.95 6.15
C ARG A 117 -17.86 -5.39 7.08
N ARG A 118 -17.59 -6.33 7.99
CA ARG A 118 -18.55 -6.71 9.03
C ARG A 118 -18.74 -5.55 10.01
N TYR A 119 -19.85 -5.57 10.75
CA TYR A 119 -20.08 -4.60 11.81
C TYR A 119 -18.96 -4.68 12.86
N TYR A 120 -18.54 -3.51 13.34
CA TYR A 120 -17.56 -3.41 14.41
C TYR A 120 -18.04 -4.17 15.64
N ALA A 121 -17.22 -5.10 16.12
CA ALA A 121 -17.56 -6.00 17.24
C ALA A 121 -17.41 -5.35 18.63
N GLY A 122 -17.09 -4.06 18.69
CA GLY A 122 -16.75 -3.33 19.93
C GLY A 122 -15.24 -3.28 20.20
N GLY A 123 -14.87 -2.53 21.23
CA GLY A 123 -13.49 -2.25 21.65
C GLY A 123 -13.34 -0.80 22.12
N SER A 124 -12.14 -0.41 22.56
CA SER A 124 -11.84 0.96 22.99
C SER A 124 -10.56 1.51 22.37
N VAL A 125 -10.57 2.77 21.95
CA VAL A 125 -9.36 3.51 21.51
C VAL A 125 -8.33 3.73 22.64
N ASP A 126 -8.71 3.43 23.88
CA ASP A 126 -7.84 3.44 25.05
C ASP A 126 -7.06 2.13 25.23
N GLU A 127 -7.33 1.10 24.44
CA GLU A 127 -6.58 -0.15 24.49
C GLU A 127 -5.07 0.08 24.22
N PRO A 128 -4.16 -0.64 24.90
CA PRO A 128 -2.71 -0.40 24.81
C PRO A 128 -2.15 -0.39 23.39
N VAL A 129 -2.71 -1.23 22.50
CA VAL A 129 -2.30 -1.32 21.10
C VAL A 129 -2.37 0.04 20.38
N PHE A 130 -3.33 0.90 20.71
CA PHE A 130 -3.45 2.21 20.07
C PHE A 130 -2.36 3.18 20.52
N GLN A 131 -1.77 2.99 21.71
CA GLN A 131 -0.59 3.76 22.12
C GLN A 131 0.67 3.31 21.39
N GLU A 132 0.83 2.00 21.20
CA GLU A 132 1.94 1.45 20.41
C GLU A 132 1.87 1.98 18.97
N VAL A 133 0.69 1.91 18.34
CA VAL A 133 0.49 2.45 16.98
C VAL A 133 0.74 3.95 16.90
N ARG A 134 0.38 4.74 17.93
CA ARG A 134 0.72 6.19 17.98
C ARG A 134 2.23 6.42 17.98
N GLN A 135 2.99 5.63 18.74
CA GLN A 135 4.44 5.76 18.83
C GLN A 135 5.11 5.43 17.49
N GLU A 136 4.70 4.34 16.86
CA GLU A 136 5.18 3.95 15.52
C GLU A 136 4.85 5.02 14.48
N ALA A 137 3.60 5.51 14.44
CA ALA A 137 3.20 6.54 13.49
C ALA A 137 3.98 7.86 13.67
N ALA A 138 4.30 8.23 14.92
CA ALA A 138 5.09 9.43 15.21
C ALA A 138 6.53 9.36 14.70
N ALA A 139 7.06 8.15 14.45
CA ALA A 139 8.38 7.96 13.84
C ALA A 139 8.37 8.18 12.31
N ILE A 140 7.19 8.18 11.67
CA ILE A 140 7.05 8.32 10.23
C ILE A 140 6.85 9.80 9.87
N GLN A 141 7.88 10.42 9.31
CA GLN A 141 7.81 11.82 8.89
C GLN A 141 6.70 12.05 7.86
N GLY A 142 5.84 13.04 8.11
CA GLY A 142 4.75 13.42 7.21
C GLY A 142 3.46 12.60 7.39
N ALA A 143 3.50 11.51 8.15
CA ALA A 143 2.29 10.78 8.54
C ALA A 143 1.72 11.37 9.84
N ASN A 144 0.40 11.56 9.89
CA ASN A 144 -0.30 11.95 11.10
C ASN A 144 -1.42 10.94 11.35
N LEU A 145 -1.53 10.46 12.59
CA LEU A 145 -2.53 9.47 12.98
C LEU A 145 -3.42 10.02 14.09
N TYR A 146 -4.74 10.00 13.85
CA TYR A 146 -5.76 10.46 14.77
C TYR A 146 -6.72 9.32 15.06
N PHE A 147 -6.99 9.07 16.34
CA PHE A 147 -7.99 8.13 16.80
C PHE A 147 -9.19 8.89 17.33
N THR A 148 -10.40 8.44 16.98
CA THR A 148 -11.64 9.02 17.49
C THR A 148 -12.64 7.93 17.87
N ASP A 149 -13.29 8.10 19.01
CA ASP A 149 -14.43 7.31 19.49
C ASP A 149 -15.77 8.03 19.20
N LYS A 150 -15.70 9.25 18.69
CA LYS A 150 -16.85 10.09 18.34
C LYS A 150 -16.71 10.59 16.91
N TYR A 151 -17.65 10.19 16.08
CA TYR A 151 -17.74 10.72 14.73
C TYR A 151 -18.48 12.05 14.77
N PRO A 152 -17.90 13.16 14.30
CA PRO A 152 -18.64 14.40 14.16
C PRO A 152 -19.85 14.18 13.24
N ASP A 153 -21.02 14.74 13.57
CA ASP A 153 -22.23 14.63 12.72
C ASP A 153 -21.97 15.13 11.29
N GLU A 154 -21.10 16.13 11.16
CA GLU A 154 -20.63 16.64 9.87
C GLU A 154 -19.95 15.56 9.02
N TYR A 155 -19.15 14.67 9.63
CA TYR A 155 -18.49 13.58 8.91
C TYR A 155 -19.51 12.60 8.31
N LEU A 156 -20.54 12.23 9.08
CA LEU A 156 -21.62 11.38 8.60
C LEU A 156 -22.41 12.05 7.47
N GLN A 157 -22.63 13.37 7.57
CA GLN A 157 -23.28 14.14 6.52
C GLN A 157 -22.42 14.21 5.24
N LEU A 158 -21.11 14.36 5.37
CA LEU A 158 -20.17 14.35 4.23
C LEU A 158 -20.17 13.00 3.51
N LEU A 159 -20.13 11.88 4.26
CA LEU A 159 -20.22 10.54 3.66
C LEU A 159 -21.54 10.36 2.89
N LYS A 160 -22.66 10.74 3.50
CA LYS A 160 -23.98 10.68 2.84
C LYS A 160 -24.03 11.53 1.57
N ASN A 161 -23.43 12.72 1.59
CA ASN A 161 -23.36 13.60 0.42
C ASN A 161 -22.51 12.98 -0.69
N ALA A 162 -21.36 12.36 -0.35
CA ALA A 162 -20.49 11.70 -1.30
C ALA A 162 -21.21 10.52 -2.00
N ASP A 163 -21.93 9.68 -1.24
CA ASP A 163 -22.74 8.59 -1.80
C ASP A 163 -23.81 9.10 -2.78
N GLN A 164 -24.47 10.22 -2.45
CA GLN A 164 -25.48 10.82 -3.33
C GLN A 164 -24.89 11.40 -4.62
N ILE A 165 -23.63 11.85 -4.61
CA ILE A 165 -22.92 12.31 -5.80
C ILE A 165 -22.54 11.12 -6.67
N ALA A 166 -22.04 10.04 -6.08
CA ALA A 166 -21.62 8.83 -6.80
C ALA A 166 -22.80 8.08 -7.48
N LEU A 167 -24.03 8.27 -6.99
CA LEU A 167 -25.25 7.67 -7.56
C LEU A 167 -25.86 8.45 -8.74
N LYS A 168 -25.32 9.63 -9.09
CA LYS A 168 -25.77 10.46 -10.22
C LYS A 168 -24.90 10.24 -11.44
#